data_AF-A0A817W587-F1
#
_entry.id   AF-A0A817W587-F1
#
_cell.length_a   1.000
_cell.length_b   1.000
_cell.length_c   1.000
_cell.angle_alpha   90.00
_cell.angle_beta   90.00
_cell.angle_gamma   90.00
#
_symmetry.space_group_name_H-M   'P 1'
#
loop_
_entity.id
_entity.type
_entity.pdbx_description
1 polymer ?
#
loop_
_entity_poly.entity_id
_entity_poly.type
_entity_poly.pdbx_seq_one_letter_code
_entity_poly.pdbx_strand_id
1 'polypeptide(L)'
;MFVFFFFSFQVKRPAKENIENFFHAEHMLHGPQLFRFLFGEKFSNTIEKNKSFWLDALASSFSVAKNINSFAKKLQMSSDDIAHFRNVIEKIHDGRLEEIPVFAQEAVNQGLASLIEKLYDSGFMEQ
;
A
#
# COMPACT_ATOMS: atom_id res chain seq x y z
N MET A 1 -0.57 -38.41 -16.48
CA MET A 1 -0.27 -38.04 -15.08
C MET A 1 0.32 -36.64 -15.13
N PHE A 2 -0.49 -35.61 -14.85
CA PHE A 2 -0.02 -34.23 -14.86
C PHE A 2 0.59 -33.90 -13.50
N VAL A 3 1.89 -33.64 -13.48
CA VAL A 3 2.59 -33.16 -12.30
C VAL A 3 2.30 -31.66 -12.21
N PHE A 4 1.43 -31.27 -11.27
CA PHE A 4 1.29 -29.87 -10.89
C PHE A 4 2.55 -29.45 -10.14
N PHE A 5 3.47 -28.79 -10.84
CA PHE A 5 4.50 -28.00 -10.17
C PHE A 5 3.83 -26.76 -9.61
N PHE A 6 3.55 -26.75 -8.30
CA PHE A 6 3.37 -25.52 -7.55
C PHE A 6 4.73 -24.81 -7.53
N PHE A 7 5.01 -24.03 -8.57
CA PHE A 7 5.99 -22.95 -8.44
C PHE A 7 5.36 -21.94 -7.47
N SER A 8 5.66 -22.06 -6.17
CA SER A 8 5.66 -20.88 -5.31
C SER A 8 6.73 -19.94 -5.87
N PHE A 9 6.38 -19.15 -6.89
CA PHE A 9 7.03 -17.88 -7.10
C PHE A 9 6.85 -17.14 -5.79
N GLN A 10 7.87 -17.14 -4.93
CA GLN A 10 7.92 -16.16 -3.85
C GLN A 10 7.99 -14.82 -4.56
N VAL A 11 6.83 -14.21 -4.81
CA VAL A 11 6.78 -12.85 -5.30
C VAL A 11 7.36 -12.01 -4.17
N LYS A 12 8.64 -11.68 -4.33
CA LYS A 12 9.39 -10.93 -3.35
C LYS A 12 8.76 -9.55 -3.30
N ARG A 13 8.24 -9.20 -2.12
CA ARG A 13 7.82 -7.83 -1.86
C ARG A 13 8.92 -6.86 -2.24
N PRO A 14 8.58 -5.67 -2.75
CA PRO A 14 9.58 -4.68 -3.05
C PRO A 14 10.40 -4.37 -1.79
N ALA A 15 11.71 -4.15 -1.97
CA ALA A 15 12.59 -3.81 -0.87
C ALA A 15 12.09 -2.53 -0.17
N LYS A 16 12.27 -2.45 1.15
CA LYS A 16 11.87 -1.28 1.95
C LYS A 16 12.33 0.03 1.31
N GLU A 17 13.59 0.11 0.89
CA GLU A 17 14.19 1.31 0.27
C GLU A 17 13.44 1.77 -0.98
N ASN A 18 12.97 0.83 -1.82
CA ASN A 18 12.21 1.16 -3.02
C ASN A 18 10.82 1.71 -2.67
N ILE A 19 10.18 1.14 -1.65
CA ILE A 19 8.87 1.57 -1.17
C ILE A 19 8.99 2.95 -0.50
N GLU A 20 10.04 3.15 0.29
CA GLU A 20 10.34 4.41 0.96
C GLU A 20 10.63 5.52 -0.05
N ASN A 21 11.50 5.28 -1.03
CA ASN A 21 11.78 6.23 -2.11
C ASN A 21 10.53 6.60 -2.90
N PHE A 22 9.67 5.62 -3.20
CA PHE A 22 8.38 5.86 -3.84
C PHE A 22 7.51 6.79 -2.98
N PHE A 23 7.29 6.46 -1.71
CA PHE A 23 6.46 7.31 -0.85
C PHE A 23 7.07 8.70 -0.59
N HIS A 24 8.41 8.82 -0.55
CA HIS A 24 9.07 10.12 -0.48
C HIS A 24 8.80 10.96 -1.74
N ALA A 25 8.91 10.38 -2.93
CA ALA A 25 8.62 11.05 -4.19
C ALA A 25 7.14 11.50 -4.26
N GLU A 26 6.22 10.60 -3.94
CA GLU A 26 4.78 10.91 -3.91
C GLU A 26 4.44 11.99 -2.89
N HIS A 27 5.05 11.95 -1.71
CA HIS A 27 4.87 13.00 -0.70
C HIS A 27 5.44 14.35 -1.15
N MET A 28 6.52 14.37 -1.93
CA MET A 28 7.05 15.61 -2.52
C MET A 28 6.14 16.16 -3.63
N LEU A 29 5.54 15.30 -4.44
CA LEU A 29 4.70 15.68 -5.59
C LEU A 29 3.27 16.08 -5.19
N HIS A 30 2.63 15.27 -4.35
CA HIS A 30 1.21 15.41 -4.01
C HIS A 30 0.97 15.77 -2.54
N GLY A 31 2.05 15.94 -1.75
CA GLY A 31 1.95 16.21 -0.33
C GLY A 31 1.29 15.04 0.42
N PRO A 32 0.51 15.32 1.48
CA PRO A 32 -0.18 14.28 2.23
C PRO A 32 -1.40 13.70 1.51
N GLN A 33 -1.80 14.24 0.34
CA GLN A 33 -3.07 13.90 -0.31
C GLN A 33 -3.15 12.43 -0.72
N LEU A 34 -2.06 11.88 -1.27
CA LEU A 34 -2.01 10.46 -1.63
C LEU A 34 -2.21 9.58 -0.39
N PHE A 35 -1.58 9.92 0.72
CA PHE A 35 -1.67 9.13 1.95
C PHE A 35 -3.09 9.20 2.55
N ARG A 36 -3.72 10.38 2.52
CA ARG A 36 -5.12 10.55 2.95
C ARG A 36 -6.07 9.76 2.07
N PHE A 37 -5.80 9.72 0.77
CA PHE A 37 -6.55 8.89 -0.16
C PHE A 37 -6.35 7.40 0.12
N LEU A 38 -5.12 6.94 0.32
CA LEU A 38 -4.81 5.53 0.55
C LEU A 38 -5.35 5.02 1.89
N PHE A 39 -5.10 5.74 2.98
CA PHE A 39 -5.29 5.21 4.33
C PHE A 39 -6.45 5.87 5.09
N GLY A 40 -7.08 6.88 4.51
CA GLY A 40 -8.12 7.66 5.16
C GLY A 40 -7.56 8.82 6.00
N GLU A 41 -8.40 9.83 6.20
CA GLU A 41 -8.02 11.08 6.84
C GLU A 41 -7.54 10.91 8.29
N LYS A 42 -8.17 10.01 9.06
CA LYS A 42 -7.83 9.76 10.47
C LYS A 42 -6.42 9.22 10.63
N PHE A 43 -6.08 8.16 9.90
CA PHE A 43 -4.76 7.57 9.94
C PHE A 43 -3.69 8.54 9.43
N SER A 44 -3.95 9.22 8.30
CA SER A 44 -3.03 10.23 7.76
C SER A 44 -2.74 11.38 8.72
N ASN A 45 -3.76 11.89 9.41
CA ASN A 45 -3.55 12.91 10.43
C ASN A 45 -2.71 12.41 11.62
N THR A 46 -2.78 11.12 11.94
CA THR A 46 -2.00 10.50 13.01
C THR A 46 -0.53 10.37 12.64
N ILE A 47 -0.24 9.91 11.42
CA ILE A 47 1.13 9.79 10.92
C ILE A 47 1.79 11.16 10.68
N GLU A 48 1.03 12.14 10.16
CA GLU A 48 1.51 13.50 9.93
C GLU A 48 1.91 14.20 11.23
N LYS A 49 1.23 13.90 12.35
CA LYS A 49 1.60 14.44 13.68
C LYS A 49 2.91 13.86 14.22
N ASN A 50 3.30 12.66 13.80
CA ASN A 50 4.51 11.96 14.26
C ASN A 50 5.77 12.29 13.43
N LYS A 51 5.65 13.20 12.44
CA LYS A 51 6.62 13.97 11.61
C LYS A 51 8.00 13.41 11.20
N SER A 52 8.72 12.60 11.99
CA SER A 52 10.12 12.28 11.67
C SER A 52 10.37 10.93 11.01
N PHE A 53 9.51 9.92 11.19
CA PHE A 53 9.81 8.54 10.75
C PHE A 53 8.62 7.77 10.17
N TRP A 54 7.54 8.46 9.84
CA TRP A 54 6.31 7.78 9.45
C TRP A 54 6.42 7.10 8.07
N LEU A 55 7.21 7.67 7.14
CA LEU A 55 7.49 7.06 5.83
C LEU A 55 8.32 5.78 5.97
N ASP A 56 9.36 5.81 6.81
CA ASP A 56 10.17 4.64 7.17
C ASP A 56 9.30 3.51 7.76
N ALA A 57 8.45 3.87 8.74
CA ALA A 57 7.54 2.94 9.40
C ALA A 57 6.52 2.34 8.42
N LEU A 58 6.01 3.15 7.49
CA LEU A 58 5.09 2.72 6.45
C LEU A 58 5.77 1.74 5.48
N ALA A 59 6.92 2.12 4.93
CA ALA A 59 7.71 1.30 4.00
C ALA A 59 8.15 -0.01 4.65
N SER A 60 8.62 0.05 5.90
CA SER A 60 8.96 -1.12 6.71
C SER A 60 7.76 -2.03 6.89
N SER A 61 6.59 -1.47 7.22
CA SER A 61 5.36 -2.25 7.39
C SER A 61 4.94 -2.95 6.09
N PHE A 62 5.02 -2.29 4.94
CA PHE A 62 4.76 -2.94 3.65
C PHE A 62 5.76 -4.06 3.34
N SER A 63 7.04 -3.85 3.65
CA SER A 63 8.09 -4.84 3.37
C SER A 63 7.98 -6.09 4.24
N VAL A 64 7.48 -6.00 5.48
CA VAL A 64 7.56 -7.11 6.46
C VAL A 64 6.21 -7.65 6.96
N ALA A 65 5.11 -6.93 6.77
CA ALA A 65 3.79 -7.41 7.18
C ALA A 65 3.47 -8.73 6.47
N LYS A 66 2.81 -9.69 7.11
CA LYS A 66 2.39 -10.92 6.41
C LYS A 66 1.17 -10.67 5.55
N ASN A 67 0.20 -9.97 6.12
CA ASN A 67 -1.05 -9.57 5.48
C ASN A 67 -1.51 -8.18 5.95
N ILE A 68 -2.61 -7.71 5.37
CA ILE A 68 -3.22 -6.41 5.68
C ILE A 68 -3.56 -6.25 7.17
N ASN A 69 -3.97 -7.32 7.86
CA ASN A 69 -4.25 -7.28 9.29
C ASN A 69 -2.97 -7.04 10.11
N SER A 70 -1.86 -7.70 9.76
CA SER A 70 -0.58 -7.49 10.42
C SER A 70 0.04 -6.11 10.12
N PHE A 71 -0.21 -5.58 8.92
CA PHE A 71 0.16 -4.23 8.53
C PHE A 71 -0.61 -3.20 9.35
N ALA A 72 -1.93 -3.34 9.40
CA ALA A 72 -2.81 -2.49 10.18
C ALA A 72 -2.47 -2.49 11.66
N LYS A 73 -2.17 -3.66 12.23
CA LYS A 73 -1.74 -3.77 13.63
C LYS A 73 -0.43 -3.04 13.90
N LYS A 74 0.57 -3.15 13.01
CA LYS A 74 1.85 -2.43 13.15
C LYS A 74 1.66 -0.92 13.14
N LEU A 75 0.75 -0.46 12.28
CA LEU A 75 0.45 0.95 12.12
C LEU A 75 -0.63 1.47 13.07
N GLN A 76 -1.23 0.60 13.90
CA GLN A 76 -2.33 0.95 14.79
C GLN A 76 -3.55 1.54 14.05
N MET A 77 -3.83 1.02 12.86
CA MET A 77 -5.00 1.40 12.06
C MET A 77 -6.30 0.91 12.72
N SER A 78 -7.35 1.74 12.64
CA SER A 78 -8.70 1.33 13.07
C SER A 78 -9.36 0.40 12.04
N SER A 79 -10.46 -0.25 12.41
CA SER A 79 -11.25 -1.09 11.49
C SER A 79 -11.70 -0.31 10.24
N ASP A 80 -12.06 0.96 10.43
CA ASP A 80 -12.51 1.84 9.33
C ASP A 80 -11.36 2.15 8.37
N ASP A 81 -10.17 2.43 8.91
CA ASP A 81 -8.97 2.70 8.09
C ASP A 81 -8.57 1.45 7.30
N ILE A 82 -8.71 0.25 7.88
CA ILE A 82 -8.43 -1.03 7.22
C ILE A 82 -9.42 -1.26 6.07
N ALA A 83 -10.72 -1.07 6.32
CA ALA A 83 -11.76 -1.24 5.31
C ALA A 83 -11.58 -0.25 4.16
N HIS A 84 -11.26 1.00 4.47
CA HIS A 84 -10.96 2.04 3.49
C HIS A 84 -9.75 1.66 2.64
N PHE A 85 -8.63 1.31 3.28
CA PHE A 85 -7.40 0.94 2.59
C PHE A 85 -7.58 -0.28 1.69
N ARG A 86 -8.30 -1.31 2.16
CA ARG A 86 -8.65 -2.49 1.38
C ARG A 86 -9.43 -2.12 0.12
N ASN A 87 -10.49 -1.32 0.26
CA ASN A 87 -11.32 -0.87 -0.85
C ASN A 87 -10.53 -0.04 -1.88
N VAL A 88 -9.61 0.82 -1.43
CA VAL A 88 -8.76 1.60 -2.35
C VAL A 88 -7.80 0.69 -3.12
N ILE A 89 -7.16 -0.26 -2.44
CA ILE A 89 -6.28 -1.25 -3.08
C ILE A 89 -7.04 -2.09 -4.11
N GLU A 90 -8.24 -2.56 -3.76
CA GLU A 90 -9.11 -3.34 -4.64
C GLU A 90 -9.49 -2.55 -5.90
N LYS A 91 -9.89 -1.28 -5.75
CA LYS A 91 -10.19 -0.41 -6.91
C LYS A 91 -9.02 -0.28 -7.87
N ILE A 92 -7.81 -0.06 -7.35
CA ILE A 92 -6.62 0.11 -8.19
C ILE A 92 -6.26 -1.22 -8.87
N HIS A 93 -6.32 -2.33 -8.13
CA HIS A 93 -6.01 -3.65 -8.68
C HIS A 93 -7.01 -4.10 -9.75
N ASP A 94 -8.30 -3.81 -9.56
CA ASP A 94 -9.37 -4.09 -10.52
C ASP A 94 -9.33 -3.15 -11.74
N GLY A 95 -8.43 -2.15 -11.75
CA GLY A 95 -8.33 -1.18 -12.84
C GLY A 95 -9.44 -0.12 -12.86
N ARG A 96 -10.18 0.06 -11.76
CA ARG A 96 -11.28 1.02 -11.60
C ARG A 96 -10.75 2.44 -11.32
N LEU A 97 -9.88 2.92 -12.21
CA LEU A 97 -9.16 4.19 -12.06
C LEU A 97 -10.09 5.41 -12.20
N GLU A 98 -11.19 5.26 -12.91
CA GLU A 98 -12.25 6.27 -13.02
C GLU A 98 -12.94 6.55 -11.68
N GLU A 99 -12.85 5.64 -10.71
CA GLU A 99 -13.42 5.79 -9.36
C GLU A 99 -12.46 6.47 -8.37
N ILE A 100 -11.24 6.80 -8.79
CA ILE A 100 -10.23 7.42 -7.92
C ILE A 100 -9.85 8.82 -8.42
N PRO A 101 -9.42 9.73 -7.52
CA PRO A 101 -9.04 11.09 -7.89
C PRO A 101 -7.88 11.13 -8.91
N VAL A 102 -7.84 12.16 -9.76
CA VAL A 102 -6.82 12.32 -10.82
C VAL A 102 -5.39 12.24 -10.27
N PHE A 103 -5.09 12.90 -9.13
CA PHE A 103 -3.76 12.82 -8.51
C PHE A 103 -3.38 11.39 -8.09
N ALA A 104 -4.35 10.56 -7.72
CA ALA A 104 -4.10 9.17 -7.38
C ALA A 104 -3.89 8.31 -8.64
N GLN A 105 -4.58 8.63 -9.74
CA GLN A 105 -4.34 7.99 -11.04
C GLN A 105 -2.91 8.28 -11.53
N GLU A 106 -2.40 9.49 -11.31
CA GLU A 106 -0.99 9.84 -11.60
C GLU A 106 -0.02 8.95 -10.79
N ALA A 107 -0.26 8.79 -9.48
CA ALA A 107 0.53 7.90 -8.62
C ALA A 107 0.45 6.43 -9.07
N VAL A 108 -0.73 5.96 -9.51
CA VAL A 108 -0.94 4.64 -10.14
C VAL A 108 0.01 4.45 -11.32
N ASN A 109 0.07 5.43 -12.22
CA ASN A 109 0.94 5.40 -13.39
C ASN A 109 2.43 5.51 -13.04
N GLN A 110 2.78 6.14 -11.92
CA GLN A 110 4.17 6.35 -11.48
C GLN A 110 4.77 5.17 -10.69
N GLY A 111 3.95 4.23 -10.22
CA GLY A 111 4.46 3.03 -9.56
C GLY A 111 3.53 2.40 -8.53
N LEU A 112 2.46 3.10 -8.12
CA LEU A 112 1.50 2.55 -7.15
C LEU A 112 0.80 1.29 -7.67
N ALA A 113 0.52 1.20 -8.98
CA ALA A 113 -0.03 -0.01 -9.60
C ALA A 113 0.87 -1.24 -9.36
N SER A 114 2.18 -1.10 -9.65
CA SER A 114 3.14 -2.18 -9.47
C SER A 114 3.37 -2.54 -8.01
N LEU A 115 3.32 -1.55 -7.10
CA LEU A 115 3.35 -1.82 -5.67
C LEU A 115 2.14 -2.66 -5.24
N ILE A 116 0.93 -2.29 -5.68
CA ILE A 116 -0.31 -2.98 -5.35
C ILE A 116 -0.34 -4.39 -5.92
N GLU A 117 0.05 -4.57 -7.18
CA GLU A 117 0.16 -5.89 -7.82
C GLU A 117 1.06 -6.83 -7.00
N LYS A 118 2.25 -6.36 -6.59
CA LYS A 118 3.15 -7.15 -5.74
C LYS A 118 2.59 -7.46 -4.36
N LEU A 119 1.70 -6.61 -3.82
CA LEU A 119 1.02 -6.92 -2.57
C LEU A 119 0.04 -8.08 -2.76
N TYR A 120 -0.80 -8.03 -3.80
CA TYR A 120 -1.73 -9.12 -4.14
C TYR A 120 -1.01 -10.43 -4.37
N ASP A 121 0.02 -10.42 -5.21
CA ASP A 121 0.80 -11.60 -5.54
C ASP A 121 1.51 -12.22 -4.32
N SER A 122 1.78 -11.41 -3.29
CA SER A 122 2.38 -11.89 -2.04
C SER A 122 1.36 -12.46 -1.02
N GLY A 123 0.08 -12.52 -1.38
CA GLY A 123 -1.01 -12.90 -0.47
C GLY A 123 -1.31 -11.84 0.59
N PHE A 124 -0.88 -10.59 0.40
CA PHE A 124 -1.06 -9.53 1.41
C PHE A 124 -2.54 -9.28 1.74
N MET A 125 -3.42 -9.46 0.76
CA MET A 125 -4.86 -9.21 0.90
C MET A 125 -5.62 -10.41 1.52
N GLU A 126 -4.97 -11.56 1.63
CA GLU A 126 -5.51 -12.78 2.23
C GLU A 126 -5.49 -12.68 3.78
N GLN A 127 -6.51 -13.22 4.45
CA GLN A 127 -6.70 -13.11 5.90
C GLN A 127 -6.15 -14.31 6.65
#